data_AF-A0A7C4NA91-F1
#
_entry.id   AF-A0A7C4NA91-F1
#
_cell.length_a   1.000
_cell.length_b   1.000
_cell.length_c   1.000
_cell.angle_alpha   90.00
_cell.angle_beta   90.00
_cell.angle_gamma   90.00
#
_symmetry.space_group_name_H-M   'P 1'
#
loop_
_entity.id
_entity.type
_entity.pdbx_description
1 polymer ?
#
loop_
_entity_poly.entity_id
_entity_poly.type
_entity_poly.pdbx_seq_one_letter_code
_entity_poly.pdbx_strand_id
1 'polypeptide(L)'
;YLWLIARMEDIRRVFAYHGAEHKTINAYEAGDELTVENVQRHSLQHPRCGTAFLLTVVVLSIFLFAPLNMLQPSLPVSVVMRLLLLPVLAMLAYEFIRFSARHAANPIIRALIAPNLAMQKLTTRQPDDSMVQVAIVALRKVLDSEQNRPLDPERIIP
;
A
#
# COMPACT_ATOMS: atom_id res chain seq x y z
N TYR A 1 -7.14 -8.55 -17.52
CA TYR A 1 -5.78 -9.12 -17.42
C TYR A 1 -5.46 -9.66 -16.03
N LEU A 2 -5.36 -8.85 -14.96
CA LEU A 2 -4.97 -9.31 -13.61
C LEU A 2 -5.79 -10.51 -13.10
N TRP A 3 -7.11 -10.46 -13.29
CA TRP A 3 -8.00 -11.55 -12.91
C TRP A 3 -7.75 -12.88 -13.67
N LEU A 4 -7.22 -12.82 -14.90
CA LEU A 4 -6.87 -14.00 -15.68
C LEU A 4 -5.58 -14.62 -15.16
N ILE A 5 -4.52 -13.81 -15.00
CA ILE A 5 -3.21 -14.32 -14.52
C ILE A 5 -3.28 -14.79 -13.07
N ALA A 6 -4.20 -14.26 -12.26
CA ALA A 6 -4.43 -14.70 -10.89
C ALA A 6 -4.86 -16.18 -10.76
N ARG A 7 -5.22 -16.82 -11.88
CA ARG A 7 -5.53 -18.26 -11.94
C ARG A 7 -4.29 -19.14 -12.09
N MET A 8 -3.16 -18.58 -12.51
CA MET A 8 -1.90 -19.31 -12.58
C MET A 8 -1.41 -19.60 -11.15
N GLU A 9 -0.93 -20.81 -10.91
CA GLU A 9 -0.56 -21.27 -9.56
C GLU A 9 0.51 -20.39 -8.93
N ASP A 10 1.54 -20.04 -9.69
CA ASP A 10 2.63 -19.17 -9.22
C ASP A 10 2.13 -17.78 -8.82
N ILE A 11 1.29 -17.16 -9.64
CA ILE A 11 0.73 -15.83 -9.35
C ILE A 11 -0.20 -15.90 -8.14
N ARG A 12 -1.00 -16.95 -8.03
CA ARG A 12 -1.85 -17.18 -6.86
C ARG A 12 -1.01 -17.32 -5.59
N ARG A 13 0.14 -18.00 -5.66
CA ARG A 13 1.10 -18.13 -4.57
C ARG A 13 1.69 -16.77 -4.17
N VAL A 14 2.10 -15.94 -5.13
CA VAL A 14 2.58 -14.57 -4.83
C VAL A 14 1.49 -13.73 -4.15
N PHE A 15 0.26 -13.78 -4.64
CA PHE A 15 -0.86 -13.07 -4.03
C PHE A 15 -1.21 -13.59 -2.63
N ALA A 16 -0.95 -14.87 -2.34
CA ALA A 16 -1.10 -15.45 -1.02
C ALA A 16 -0.03 -14.92 -0.06
N TYR A 17 1.24 -14.82 -0.48
CA TYR A 17 2.29 -14.16 0.33
C TYR A 17 1.97 -12.69 0.63
N HIS A 18 1.43 -11.95 -0.34
CA HIS A 18 0.95 -10.59 -0.10
C HIS A 18 -0.21 -10.56 0.93
N GLY A 19 -1.11 -11.55 0.87
CA GLY A 19 -2.13 -11.73 1.91
C GLY A 19 -1.54 -12.03 3.29
N ALA A 20 -0.48 -12.84 3.37
CA ALA A 20 0.23 -13.13 4.62
C ALA A 20 0.86 -11.88 5.24
N GLU A 21 1.49 -11.02 4.42
CA GLU A 21 2.02 -9.73 4.86
C GLU A 21 0.92 -8.87 5.49
N HIS A 22 -0.20 -8.66 4.76
CA HIS A 22 -1.31 -7.84 5.25
C HIS A 22 -1.88 -8.35 6.56
N LYS A 23 -2.13 -9.66 6.66
CA LYS A 23 -2.62 -10.27 7.90
C LYS A 23 -1.65 -10.08 9.06
N THR A 24 -0.35 -10.26 8.80
CA THR A 24 0.69 -10.15 9.84
C THR A 24 0.80 -8.72 10.35
N ILE A 25 0.77 -7.72 9.46
CA ILE A 25 0.79 -6.30 9.84
C ILE A 25 -0.50 -5.93 10.58
N ASN A 26 -1.67 -6.38 10.11
CA ASN A 26 -2.95 -6.14 10.80
C ASN A 26 -2.93 -6.71 12.23
N ALA A 27 -2.39 -7.92 12.43
CA ALA A 27 -2.25 -8.52 13.75
C ALA A 27 -1.31 -7.72 14.66
N TYR A 28 -0.16 -7.31 14.12
CA TYR A 28 0.80 -6.48 14.84
C TYR A 28 0.18 -5.15 15.29
N GLU A 29 -0.54 -4.46 14.40
CA GLU A 29 -1.16 -3.18 14.70
C GLU A 29 -2.37 -3.28 15.63
N ALA A 30 -3.06 -4.42 15.64
CA ALA A 30 -4.08 -4.73 16.62
C ALA A 30 -3.50 -5.01 18.03
N GLY A 31 -2.18 -5.17 18.14
CA GLY A 31 -1.51 -5.54 19.38
C GLY A 31 -1.61 -7.02 19.74
N ASP A 32 -2.01 -7.88 18.79
CA ASP A 32 -2.10 -9.31 19.01
C ASP A 32 -0.71 -9.96 19.01
N GLU A 33 -0.57 -11.06 19.75
CA GLU A 33 0.63 -11.89 19.69
C GLU A 33 0.80 -12.47 18.28
N LEU A 34 1.99 -12.32 17.70
CA LEU A 34 2.33 -12.80 16.35
C LEU A 34 2.50 -14.32 16.29
N THR A 35 1.38 -15.02 16.42
CA THR A 35 1.22 -16.46 16.19
C THR A 35 0.47 -16.70 14.88
N VAL A 36 0.66 -17.87 14.27
CA VAL A 36 -0.04 -18.23 13.02
C VAL A 36 -1.56 -18.15 13.21
N GLU A 37 -2.06 -18.67 14.33
CA GLU A 37 -3.49 -18.70 14.63
C GLU A 37 -4.10 -17.30 14.72
N ASN A 38 -3.44 -16.37 15.45
CA ASN A 38 -3.91 -15.00 15.57
C ASN A 38 -3.87 -14.30 14.21
N VAL A 39 -2.73 -14.39 13.51
CA VAL A 39 -2.56 -13.75 12.19
C VAL A 39 -3.61 -14.24 11.19
N GLN A 40 -3.95 -15.52 11.18
CA GLN A 40 -4.95 -16.06 10.24
C GLN A 40 -6.35 -15.46 10.41
N ARG A 41 -6.70 -14.94 11.59
CA ARG A 41 -8.00 -14.30 11.88
C ARG A 41 -8.11 -12.87 11.32
N HIS A 42 -6.98 -12.25 10.97
CA HIS A 42 -6.94 -10.88 10.48
C HIS A 42 -7.35 -10.73 9.01
N SER A 43 -7.68 -9.51 8.63
CA SER A 43 -8.14 -9.16 7.28
C SER A 43 -7.02 -9.29 6.24
N LEU A 44 -7.40 -9.68 5.01
CA LEU A 44 -6.54 -9.59 3.82
C LEU A 44 -6.38 -8.15 3.31
N GLN A 45 -7.20 -7.22 3.79
CA GLN A 45 -7.19 -5.83 3.37
C GLN A 45 -6.46 -4.98 4.39
N HIS A 46 -5.63 -4.07 3.91
CA HIS A 46 -4.86 -3.15 4.75
C HIS A 46 -4.87 -1.74 4.12
N PRO A 47 -5.24 -0.68 4.86
CA PRO A 47 -5.41 0.66 4.29
C PRO A 47 -4.10 1.28 3.79
N ARG A 48 -2.94 0.83 4.28
CA ARG A 48 -1.61 1.34 3.90
C ARG A 48 -0.87 0.46 2.87
N CYS A 49 -1.58 -0.34 2.08
CA CYS A 49 -0.96 -1.19 1.04
C CYS A 49 -0.43 -0.37 -0.15
N GLY A 50 0.69 -0.78 -0.75
CA GLY A 50 1.24 -0.17 -1.98
C GLY A 50 0.31 -0.21 -3.20
N THR A 51 -0.62 -1.18 -3.27
CA THR A 51 -1.66 -1.17 -4.33
C THR A 51 -2.68 -0.05 -4.13
N ALA A 52 -2.97 0.34 -2.88
CA ALA A 52 -3.76 1.53 -2.59
C ALA A 52 -3.00 2.80 -2.99
N PHE A 53 -1.67 2.82 -2.80
CA PHE A 53 -0.82 3.93 -3.23
C PHE A 53 -0.90 4.18 -4.74
N LEU A 54 -0.78 3.14 -5.57
CA LEU A 54 -0.85 3.29 -7.02
C LEU A 54 -2.20 3.86 -7.49
N LEU A 55 -3.32 3.37 -6.94
CA LEU A 55 -4.63 3.88 -7.32
C LEU A 55 -4.81 5.33 -6.88
N THR A 56 -4.39 5.68 -5.65
CA THR A 56 -4.39 7.06 -5.18
C THR A 56 -3.55 7.97 -6.08
N VAL A 57 -2.35 7.56 -6.47
CA VAL A 57 -1.49 8.35 -7.38
C VAL A 57 -2.17 8.56 -8.73
N VAL A 58 -2.76 7.51 -9.33
CA VAL A 58 -3.47 7.64 -10.61
C VAL A 58 -4.64 8.61 -10.51
N VAL A 59 -5.50 8.46 -9.50
CA VAL A 59 -6.67 9.33 -9.32
C VAL A 59 -6.23 10.78 -9.09
N LEU A 60 -5.27 11.02 -8.18
CA LEU A 60 -4.75 12.37 -7.95
C LEU A 60 -4.06 12.95 -9.18
N SER A 61 -3.39 12.13 -9.98
CA SER A 61 -2.75 12.58 -11.22
C SER A 61 -3.78 13.11 -12.22
N ILE A 62 -4.96 12.49 -12.30
CA ILE A 62 -6.05 12.97 -13.17
C ILE A 62 -6.46 14.37 -12.73
N PHE A 63 -6.73 14.57 -11.44
CA PHE A 63 -7.13 15.89 -10.92
C PHE A 63 -6.03 16.94 -11.05
N LEU A 64 -4.77 16.57 -10.84
CA LEU A 64 -3.63 17.48 -10.93
C LEU A 64 -3.30 17.88 -12.37
N PHE A 65 -3.34 16.93 -13.31
CA PHE A 65 -2.91 17.16 -14.69
C PHE A 65 -4.05 17.48 -15.66
N ALA A 66 -5.32 17.14 -15.38
CA ALA A 66 -6.43 17.43 -16.28
C ALA A 66 -6.56 18.94 -16.64
N PRO A 67 -6.49 19.89 -15.69
CA PRO A 67 -6.54 21.32 -16.02
C PRO A 67 -5.35 21.77 -16.87
N LEU A 68 -4.15 21.20 -16.62
CA LEU A 68 -2.93 21.53 -17.36
C LEU A 68 -3.01 21.04 -18.81
N ASN A 69 -3.62 19.87 -19.04
CA ASN A 69 -3.84 19.36 -20.38
C ASN A 69 -4.88 20.18 -21.16
N MET A 70 -5.86 20.80 -20.48
CA MET A 70 -6.86 21.68 -21.11
C MET A 70 -6.24 22.94 -21.72
N LEU A 71 -5.09 23.38 -21.21
CA LEU A 71 -4.33 24.52 -21.73
C LEU A 71 -3.59 24.22 -23.05
N GLN A 72 -3.66 22.98 -23.54
CA GLN A 72 -3.01 22.48 -24.76
C GLN A 72 -1.52 22.90 -24.90
N PRO A 73 -0.68 22.71 -23.86
CA PRO A 73 0.73 23.04 -23.97
C PRO A 73 1.43 22.14 -24.99
N SER A 74 2.51 22.65 -25.59
CA SER A 74 3.36 21.84 -26.47
C SER A 74 3.95 20.63 -25.72
N LEU A 75 4.34 19.59 -26.47
CA LEU A 75 4.85 18.34 -25.88
C LEU A 75 6.04 18.55 -24.92
N PRO A 76 7.06 19.39 -25.24
CA PRO A 76 8.16 19.64 -24.31
C PRO A 76 7.70 20.32 -23.01
N VAL A 77 6.79 21.30 -23.12
CA VAL A 77 6.23 22.00 -21.94
C VAL A 77 5.44 21.03 -21.06
N SER A 78 4.64 20.15 -21.68
CA SER A 78 3.90 19.10 -20.95
C SER A 78 4.82 18.17 -20.17
N VAL A 79 5.94 17.76 -20.76
CA VAL A 79 6.91 16.87 -20.11
C VAL A 79 7.57 17.57 -18.92
N VAL A 80 8.04 18.81 -19.10
CA VAL A 80 8.67 19.58 -18.02
C VAL A 80 7.70 19.81 -16.86
N MET A 81 6.46 20.21 -17.14
CA MET A 81 5.45 20.43 -16.12
C MET A 81 5.13 19.14 -15.34
N ARG A 82 5.06 17.99 -16.02
CA ARG A 82 4.87 16.70 -15.36
C ARG A 82 6.03 16.36 -14.44
N LEU A 83 7.27 16.51 -14.90
CA LEU A 83 8.46 16.24 -14.09
C LEU A 83 8.51 17.13 -12.84
N LEU A 84 8.20 18.42 -12.97
CA LEU A 84 8.16 19.36 -11.84
C LEU A 84 7.04 19.06 -10.84
N LEU A 85 5.91 18.51 -11.30
CA LEU A 85 4.77 18.19 -10.45
C LEU A 85 4.79 16.77 -9.87
N LEU A 86 5.73 15.91 -10.27
CA LEU A 86 5.89 14.58 -9.69
C LEU A 86 6.10 14.61 -8.16
N PRO A 87 6.97 15.48 -7.59
CA PRO A 87 7.12 15.60 -6.14
C PRO A 87 5.81 16.02 -5.46
N VAL A 88 5.08 16.97 -6.06
CA VAL A 88 3.79 17.45 -5.54
C VAL A 88 2.78 16.31 -5.51
N LEU A 89 2.67 15.55 -6.60
CA LEU A 89 1.79 14.39 -6.68
C LEU A 89 2.15 13.33 -5.63
N ALA A 90 3.44 13.04 -5.43
CA ALA A 90 3.91 12.08 -4.43
C ALA A 90 3.56 12.53 -3.00
N MET A 91 3.78 13.81 -2.67
CA MET A 91 3.42 14.38 -1.38
C MET A 91 1.91 14.32 -1.12
N LEU A 92 1.08 14.70 -2.11
CA LEU A 92 -0.37 14.62 -1.99
C LEU A 92 -0.86 13.18 -1.81
N ALA A 93 -0.29 12.23 -2.55
CA ALA A 93 -0.63 10.82 -2.43
C ALA A 93 -0.27 10.26 -1.04
N TYR A 94 0.93 10.56 -0.55
CA TYR A 94 1.37 10.16 0.78
C TYR A 94 0.45 10.72 1.87
N GLU A 95 0.16 12.02 1.84
CA GLU A 95 -0.71 12.65 2.82
C GLU A 95 -2.13 12.11 2.77
N PHE A 96 -2.68 11.88 1.58
CA PHE A 96 -4.00 11.28 1.43
C PHE A 96 -4.07 9.90 2.07
N ILE A 97 -3.09 9.03 1.82
CA ILE A 97 -3.08 7.67 2.37
C ILE A 97 -2.92 7.72 3.88
N ARG A 98 -1.98 8.52 4.38
CA ARG A 98 -1.74 8.73 5.81
C ARG A 98 -3.02 9.23 6.51
N PHE A 99 -3.67 10.23 5.92
CA PHE A 99 -4.93 10.78 6.44
C PHE A 99 -6.05 9.74 6.43
N SER A 100 -6.20 8.99 5.34
CA SER A 100 -7.24 7.98 5.19
C SER A 100 -7.08 6.81 6.17
N ALA A 101 -5.83 6.41 6.46
CA ALA A 101 -5.54 5.36 7.43
C ALA A 101 -5.90 5.81 8.85
N ARG A 102 -5.57 7.06 9.22
CA ARG A 102 -5.90 7.63 10.54
C ARG A 102 -7.41 7.81 10.75
N HIS A 103 -8.17 8.04 9.67
CA HIS A 103 -9.61 8.33 9.73
C HIS A 103 -10.47 7.20 9.16
N ALA A 104 -9.95 5.96 9.09
CA ALA A 104 -10.65 4.83 8.49
C ALA A 104 -12.00 4.49 9.18
N ALA A 105 -12.18 4.90 10.44
CA ALA A 105 -13.44 4.75 11.18
C ALA A 105 -14.55 5.70 10.69
N ASN A 106 -14.19 6.82 10.05
CA ASN A 106 -15.18 7.77 9.52
C ASN A 106 -15.86 7.17 8.26
N PRO A 107 -17.20 7.10 8.21
CA PRO A 107 -17.92 6.47 7.10
C PRO A 107 -17.65 7.11 5.74
N ILE A 108 -17.41 8.43 5.69
CA ILE A 108 -17.09 9.15 4.44
C ILE A 108 -15.71 8.72 3.94
N ILE A 109 -14.71 8.71 4.82
CA ILE A 109 -13.35 8.27 4.48
C ILE A 109 -13.35 6.80 4.07
N ARG A 110 -14.10 5.96 4.79
CA ARG A 110 -14.29 4.55 4.46
C ARG A 110 -14.88 4.35 3.06
N ALA A 111 -15.85 5.16 2.66
CA ALA A 111 -16.40 5.14 1.30
C ALA A 111 -15.36 5.57 0.25
N LEU A 112 -14.55 6.60 0.56
CA LEU A 112 -13.48 7.07 -0.33
C LEU A 112 -12.38 6.03 -0.55
N ILE A 113 -12.00 5.26 0.48
CA ILE A 113 -10.99 4.20 0.36
C ILE A 113 -11.55 2.84 -0.07
N ALA A 114 -12.87 2.65 -0.08
CA ALA A 114 -13.51 1.43 -0.54
C ALA A 114 -13.00 0.92 -1.91
N PRO A 115 -12.83 1.77 -2.95
CA PRO A 115 -12.25 1.31 -4.22
C PRO A 115 -10.80 0.81 -4.06
N ASN A 116 -9.98 1.48 -3.23
CA ASN A 116 -8.62 1.03 -2.93
C ASN A 116 -8.62 -0.36 -2.27
N LEU A 117 -9.48 -0.56 -1.26
CA LEU A 117 -9.60 -1.85 -0.57
C LEU A 117 -10.17 -2.95 -1.49
N ALA A 118 -11.10 -2.60 -2.39
CA ALA A 118 -11.64 -3.53 -3.37
C ALA A 118 -10.56 -4.00 -4.35
N MET A 119 -9.64 -3.11 -4.76
CA MET A 119 -8.55 -3.44 -5.67
C MET A 119 -7.56 -4.45 -5.07
N GLN A 120 -7.38 -4.44 -3.74
CA GLN A 120 -6.55 -5.44 -3.05
C GLN A 120 -7.07 -6.86 -3.26
N LYS A 121 -8.40 -7.06 -3.39
CA LYS A 121 -8.98 -8.38 -3.70
C LYS A 121 -8.48 -8.96 -5.03
N LEU A 122 -7.94 -8.14 -5.93
CA LEU A 122 -7.33 -8.62 -7.17
C LEU A 122 -5.91 -9.17 -6.96
N THR A 123 -5.20 -8.74 -5.92
CA THR A 123 -3.77 -9.00 -5.70
C THR A 123 -3.45 -9.69 -4.37
N THR A 124 -4.46 -10.01 -3.56
CA THR A 124 -4.31 -10.77 -2.30
C THR A 124 -5.09 -12.09 -2.36
N ARG A 125 -4.57 -13.16 -1.78
CA ARG A 125 -5.25 -14.45 -1.60
C ARG A 125 -5.09 -14.92 -0.15
N GLN A 126 -5.92 -15.86 0.29
CA GLN A 126 -5.74 -16.47 1.60
C GLN A 126 -4.39 -17.23 1.64
N PRO A 127 -3.51 -16.92 2.60
CA PRO A 127 -2.26 -17.64 2.79
C PRO A 127 -2.46 -18.95 3.54
N ASP A 128 -1.58 -19.91 3.27
CA ASP A 128 -1.38 -21.05 4.16
C ASP A 128 -0.51 -20.66 5.37
N ASP A 129 -0.47 -21.55 6.36
CA ASP A 129 0.23 -21.31 7.63
C ASP A 129 1.74 -21.15 7.45
N SER A 130 2.33 -21.81 6.45
CA SER A 130 3.77 -21.70 6.15
C SER A 130 4.11 -20.30 5.62
N MET A 131 3.24 -19.72 4.78
CA MET A 131 3.40 -18.36 4.30
C MET A 131 3.24 -17.33 5.42
N VAL A 132 2.30 -17.57 6.34
CA VAL A 132 2.13 -16.74 7.53
C VAL A 132 3.36 -16.78 8.43
N GLN A 133 3.97 -17.95 8.64
CA GLN A 133 5.23 -18.06 9.39
C GLN A 133 6.34 -17.24 8.75
N VAL A 134 6.50 -17.31 7.42
CA VAL A 134 7.49 -16.50 6.69
C VAL A 134 7.23 -15.00 6.90
N ALA A 135 5.98 -14.56 6.81
CA ALA A 135 5.62 -13.16 7.02
C ALA A 135 5.87 -12.68 8.47
N ILE A 136 5.57 -13.52 9.47
CA ILE A 136 5.86 -13.23 10.89
C ILE A 136 7.37 -13.08 11.10
N VAL A 137 8.18 -14.01 10.57
CA VAL A 137 9.64 -13.97 10.70
C VAL A 137 10.20 -12.73 10.01
N ALA A 138 9.72 -12.41 8.81
CA ALA A 138 10.12 -11.21 8.08
C ALA A 138 9.79 -9.93 8.87
N LEU A 139 8.57 -9.82 9.41
CA LEU A 139 8.16 -8.66 10.20
C LEU A 139 9.00 -8.51 11.47
N ARG A 140 9.19 -9.59 12.24
CA ARG A 140 10.04 -9.58 13.45
C ARG A 140 11.45 -9.11 13.12
N LYS A 141 12.03 -9.60 12.01
CA LYS A 141 13.37 -9.20 11.60
C LYS A 141 13.47 -7.70 11.29
N VAL A 142 12.43 -7.11 10.67
CA VAL A 142 12.36 -5.67 10.44
C VAL A 142 12.27 -4.92 11.76
N LEU A 143 11.38 -5.32 12.66
CA LEU A 143 11.21 -4.69 13.98
C LEU A 143 12.51 -4.74 14.81
N ASP A 144 13.19 -5.89 14.83
CA ASP A 144 14.48 -6.05 15.49
C ASP A 144 15.54 -5.12 14.89
N SER A 145 15.53 -4.94 13.56
CA SER A 145 16.47 -4.05 12.88
C SER A 145 16.22 -2.58 13.16
N GLU A 146 14.97 -2.18 13.39
CA GLU A 146 14.59 -0.82 13.77
C GLU A 146 14.95 -0.53 15.22
N GLN A 147 14.73 -1.48 16.13
CA GLN A 147 15.09 -1.35 17.55
C GLN A 147 16.61 -1.36 17.79
N ASN A 148 17.36 -2.17 17.04
CA ASN A 148 18.82 -2.25 17.13
C ASN A 148 19.54 -1.20 16.27
N ARG A 149 18.81 -0.27 15.63
CA ARG A 149 19.40 0.83 14.88
C ARG A 149 19.78 1.95 15.85
N PRO A 150 21.07 2.27 16.08
CA PRO A 150 21.40 3.56 16.66
C PRO A 150 20.80 4.64 15.74
N LEU A 151 20.10 5.61 16.33
CA LEU A 151 19.59 6.77 15.61
C LEU A 151 20.80 7.52 15.06
N ASP A 152 21.18 7.25 13.81
CA ASP A 152 22.21 7.98 13.08
C ASP A 152 21.58 9.25 12.47
N PRO A 153 21.80 10.43 13.06
CA PRO A 153 21.17 11.67 12.63
C PRO A 153 21.65 12.11 11.23
N GLU A 154 22.78 11.59 10.75
CA GLU A 154 23.40 12.00 9.47
C GLU A 154 22.72 11.39 8.24
N ARG A 155 21.82 10.40 8.41
CA ARG A 155 21.10 9.73 7.29
C ARG A 155 19.70 10.27 6.99
N ILE A 156 19.23 11.29 7.72
CA ILE A 156 17.86 11.84 7.58
C ILE A 156 17.80 13.06 6.63
N ILE A 157 18.93 13.54 6.13
CA ILE A 157 18.96 14.68 5.20
C ILE A 157 19.69 14.22 3.92
N PRO A 158 19.02 14.15 2.76
CA PRO A 158 19.71 13.99 1.49
C PRO A 158 20.60 15.20 1.18
#